data_AF-A0A849T8I7-F1
#
_entry.id   AF-A0A849T8I7-F1
#
_cell.length_a   1.000
_cell.length_b   1.000
_cell.length_c   1.000
_cell.angle_alpha   90.00
_cell.angle_beta   90.00
_cell.angle_gamma   90.00
#
_symmetry.space_group_name_H-M   'P 1'
#
loop_
_entity.id
_entity.type
_entity.pdbx_description
1 polymer ?
#
loop_
_entity_poly.entity_id
_entity_poly.type
_entity_poly.pdbx_seq_one_letter_code
_entity_poly.pdbx_strand_id
1 'polypeptide(L)'
;MPQVFISLIFVLLSGLASPIAYAENYELGQGWRSGNFYLSGYTNLELIDRFGSPAKLDIDDFSVFASGNINQWVNPFAEIELSKHTLIQQGGNAQNG
;
A
#
# COMPACT_ATOMS: atom_id res chain seq x y z
N MET A 1 -22.63 -7.62 10.70
CA MET A 1 -21.82 -8.33 9.70
C MET A 1 -22.18 -8.08 8.20
N PRO A 2 -23.10 -7.17 7.78
CA PRO A 2 -23.33 -6.93 6.35
C PRO A 2 -22.38 -5.88 5.71
N GLN A 3 -21.75 -5.03 6.53
CA GLN A 3 -20.95 -3.90 6.04
C GLN A 3 -19.62 -4.32 5.38
N VAL A 4 -19.01 -5.42 5.84
CA VAL A 4 -17.73 -5.93 5.29
C VAL A 4 -17.91 -6.48 3.87
N PHE A 5 -19.05 -7.13 3.59
CA PHE A 5 -19.36 -7.67 2.26
C PHE A 5 -19.54 -6.57 1.21
N ILE A 6 -20.15 -5.44 1.61
CA ILE A 6 -20.33 -4.28 0.72
C ILE A 6 -18.98 -3.69 0.34
N SER A 7 -18.07 -3.50 1.31
CA SER A 7 -16.72 -3.00 1.06
C SER A 7 -15.90 -3.90 0.13
N LEU A 8 -16.00 -5.22 0.29
CA LEU A 8 -15.29 -6.18 -0.55
C LEU A 8 -15.79 -6.14 -2.01
N ILE A 9 -17.10 -5.96 -2.20
CA ILE A 9 -17.71 -5.80 -3.52
C ILE A 9 -17.20 -4.53 -4.20
N PHE A 10 -17.11 -3.40 -3.49
CA PHE A 10 -16.58 -2.16 -4.08
C PHE A 10 -15.10 -2.27 -4.49
N VAL A 11 -14.28 -3.00 -3.73
CA VAL A 11 -12.87 -3.27 -4.06
C VAL A 11 -12.72 -4.21 -5.27
N LEU A 12 -13.58 -5.22 -5.38
CA LEU A 12 -13.58 -6.13 -6.53
C LEU A 12 -14.11 -5.44 -7.80
N LEU A 13 -15.11 -4.57 -7.67
CA LEU A 13 -15.71 -3.84 -8.80
C LEU A 13 -14.75 -2.78 -9.36
N SER A 14 -13.93 -2.14 -8.52
CA SER A 14 -12.91 -1.19 -8.98
C SER A 14 -11.78 -1.88 -9.76
N GLY A 15 -11.48 -3.15 -9.45
CA GLY A 15 -10.53 -3.96 -10.22
C GLY A 15 -11.00 -4.29 -11.64
N LEU A 16 -12.32 -4.40 -11.87
CA LEU A 16 -12.90 -4.72 -13.19
C LEU A 16 -13.12 -3.50 -14.08
N ALA A 17 -13.32 -2.32 -13.48
CA ALA A 17 -13.47 -1.06 -14.21
C ALA A 17 -12.14 -0.33 -14.44
N SER A 18 -11.02 -0.90 -13.99
CA SER A 18 -9.70 -0.35 -14.21
C SER A 18 -9.32 -0.52 -15.69
N PRO A 19 -9.06 0.57 -16.44
CA PRO A 19 -8.45 0.42 -17.75
C PRO A 19 -7.16 -0.36 -17.57
N ILE A 20 -6.95 -1.39 -18.40
CA ILE A 20 -5.67 -2.10 -18.50
C ILE A 20 -4.66 -1.05 -18.99
N ALA A 21 -4.08 -0.32 -18.05
CA ALA A 21 -3.11 0.71 -18.33
C ALA A 21 -1.86 0.00 -18.86
N TYR A 22 -1.62 0.18 -20.15
CA TYR A 22 -0.43 -0.31 -20.84
C TYR A 22 0.81 0.30 -20.17
N ALA A 23 1.56 -0.52 -19.44
CA ALA A 23 2.74 -0.10 -18.68
C ALA A 23 3.98 0.03 -19.59
N GLU A 24 3.87 0.74 -20.72
CA GLU A 24 4.96 0.82 -21.70
C GLU A 24 6.12 1.73 -21.26
N ASN A 25 5.92 2.64 -20.29
CA ASN A 25 6.93 3.60 -19.83
C ASN A 25 6.87 3.88 -18.31
N TYR A 26 6.66 2.86 -17.47
CA TYR A 26 6.72 3.02 -16.01
C TYR A 26 8.14 2.78 -15.51
N GLU A 27 8.83 3.82 -15.01
CA GLU A 27 10.05 3.61 -14.22
C GLU A 27 9.69 3.40 -12.75
N LEU A 28 10.34 2.41 -12.12
CA LEU A 28 10.22 2.17 -10.69
C LEU A 28 10.50 3.46 -9.91
N GLY A 29 9.56 3.84 -9.04
CA GLY A 29 9.66 5.03 -8.18
C GLY A 29 8.91 6.27 -8.70
N GLN A 30 8.36 6.24 -9.92
CA GLN A 30 7.64 7.40 -10.47
C GLN A 30 6.18 7.53 -10.01
N GLY A 31 5.64 6.52 -9.32
CA GLY A 31 4.23 6.48 -8.98
C GLY A 31 3.32 6.34 -10.22
N TRP A 32 2.03 6.16 -9.98
CA TRP A 32 1.02 6.06 -11.02
C TRP A 32 0.32 7.40 -11.22
N ARG A 33 0.30 7.90 -12.46
CA ARG A 33 -0.43 9.11 -12.84
C ARG A 33 -1.53 8.76 -13.84
N SER A 34 -2.72 9.29 -13.60
CA SER A 34 -3.84 9.21 -14.54
C SER A 34 -4.56 10.56 -14.60
N GLY A 35 -4.31 11.29 -15.69
CA GLY A 35 -4.80 12.66 -15.87
C GLY A 35 -4.32 13.57 -14.73
N ASN A 36 -5.29 14.11 -13.99
CA ASN A 36 -5.05 15.02 -12.87
C ASN A 36 -4.83 14.32 -11.53
N PHE A 37 -4.85 12.99 -11.48
CA PHE A 37 -4.66 12.20 -10.27
C PHE A 37 -3.31 11.53 -10.24
N TYR A 38 -2.71 11.46 -9.05
CA TYR A 38 -1.40 10.89 -8.83
C TYR A 38 -1.42 10.03 -7.57
N LEU A 39 -0.99 8.79 -7.71
CA LEU A 39 -0.84 7.80 -6.65
C LEU A 39 0.64 7.45 -6.55
N SER A 40 1.24 7.58 -5.38
CA SER A 40 2.63 7.19 -5.14
C SER A 40 2.78 6.59 -3.76
N GLY A 41 3.94 6.03 -3.47
CA GLY A 41 4.17 5.44 -2.16
C GLY A 41 5.51 4.74 -2.11
N TYR A 42 5.86 4.29 -0.92
CA TYR A 42 7.04 3.47 -0.68
C TYR A 42 6.72 2.42 0.38
N THR A 43 7.55 1.39 0.39
CA THR A 43 7.55 0.35 1.42
C THR A 43 8.99 0.01 1.75
N ASN A 44 9.31 -0.06 3.03
CA ASN A 44 10.59 -0.52 3.52
C ASN A 44 10.39 -1.87 4.21
N LEU A 45 11.13 -2.87 3.74
CA LEU A 45 11.05 -4.24 4.25
C LEU A 45 12.39 -4.59 4.91
N GLU A 46 12.32 -5.04 6.16
CA GLU A 46 13.50 -5.49 6.91
C GLU A 46 13.42 -7.02 7.11
N LEU A 47 14.45 -7.72 6.62
CA LEU A 47 14.65 -9.13 6.93
C LEU A 47 15.65 -9.24 8.08
N ILE A 48 15.18 -9.71 9.23
CA ILE A 48 15.99 -9.88 10.43
C ILE A 48 16.26 -11.37 10.61
N ASP A 49 17.49 -11.78 10.34
CA ASP A 49 18.01 -13.11 10.64
C ASP A 49 19.15 -12.99 11.66
N ARG A 50 18.91 -13.47 12.88
CA ARG A 50 19.90 -13.42 13.98
C ARG A 50 20.16 -14.85 14.46
N PHE A 51 21.43 -15.18 14.63
CA PHE A 51 21.85 -16.48 15.13
C PHE A 51 21.18 -16.79 16.49
N GLY A 52 20.42 -17.89 16.56
CA GLY A 52 19.67 -18.29 17.75
C GLY A 52 18.32 -17.59 17.96
N SER A 53 17.83 -16.81 16.99
CA SER A 53 16.48 -16.23 16.98
C SER A 53 15.69 -16.65 15.74
N PRO A 54 14.36 -16.71 15.82
CA PRO A 54 13.52 -16.99 14.66
C PRO A 54 13.58 -15.83 13.67
N ALA A 55 13.70 -16.17 12.38
CA ALA A 55 13.74 -15.18 11.30
C ALA A 55 12.44 -14.36 11.28
N LYS A 56 12.58 -13.06 11.04
CA LYS A 56 11.47 -12.10 10.97
C LYS A 56 11.52 -11.29 9.69
N LEU A 57 10.35 -11.05 9.11
CA LEU A 57 10.16 -10.11 8.03
C LEU A 57 9.22 -9.02 8.53
N ASP A 58 9.73 -7.80 8.63
CA ASP A 58 9.00 -6.63 9.09
C ASP A 58 8.79 -5.67 7.90
N ILE A 59 7.61 -5.05 7.84
CA ILE A 59 7.42 -3.76 7.16
C ILE A 59 7.86 -2.70 8.17
N ASP A 60 8.99 -2.07 7.93
CA ASP A 60 9.47 -1.00 8.81
C ASP A 60 8.62 0.25 8.63
N ASP A 61 8.45 0.69 7.38
CA ASP A 61 7.60 1.82 7.02
C ASP A 61 6.89 1.57 5.69
N PHE A 62 5.64 1.98 5.63
CA PHE A 62 4.82 1.96 4.43
C PHE A 62 3.99 3.24 4.37
N SER A 63 4.07 3.95 3.25
CA SER A 63 3.20 5.11 2.98
C SER A 63 2.65 5.04 1.57
N VAL A 64 1.37 5.37 1.42
CA VAL A 64 0.70 5.58 0.14
C VAL A 64 0.07 6.96 0.13
N PHE A 65 0.35 7.69 -0.94
CA PHE A 65 -0.08 9.06 -1.18
C PHE A 65 -0.99 9.10 -2.40
N ALA A 66 -2.22 9.58 -2.22
CA ALA A 66 -3.13 9.90 -3.31
C ALA A 66 -3.35 11.40 -3.37
N SER A 67 -3.18 11.99 -4.55
CA SER A 67 -3.36 13.42 -4.77
C SER A 67 -4.10 13.70 -6.08
N GLY A 68 -4.78 14.85 -6.13
CA GLY A 68 -5.49 15.31 -7.31
C GLY A 68 -5.28 16.79 -7.56
N ASN A 69 -5.31 17.19 -8.83
CA ASN A 69 -5.31 18.58 -9.26
C ASN A 69 -6.64 18.91 -9.96
N ILE A 70 -7.64 19.35 -9.19
CA ILE A 70 -8.96 19.65 -9.78
C ILE A 70 -8.94 21.04 -10.43
N ASN A 71 -8.40 22.03 -9.71
CA ASN A 71 -8.17 23.40 -10.20
C ASN A 71 -7.19 24.16 -9.28
N GLN A 72 -7.00 25.46 -9.54
CA GLN A 72 -6.09 26.31 -8.77
C GLN A 72 -6.46 26.48 -7.29
N TRP A 73 -7.70 26.16 -6.90
CA TRP A 73 -8.20 26.34 -5.54
C TRP A 73 -8.36 25.02 -4.77
N VAL A 74 -8.55 23.90 -5.47
CA VAL A 74 -8.86 22.59 -4.86
C VAL A 74 -7.93 21.53 -5.39
N ASN A 75 -7.09 21.01 -4.50
CA ASN A 75 -6.13 19.95 -4.77
C ASN A 75 -6.22 18.93 -3.62
N PRO A 76 -7.09 17.90 -3.72
CA PRO A 76 -7.24 16.93 -2.64
C PRO A 76 -5.96 16.11 -2.47
N PHE A 77 -5.65 15.79 -1.22
CA PHE A 77 -4.56 14.92 -0.84
C PHE A 77 -5.03 13.99 0.28
N ALA A 78 -4.63 12.72 0.19
CA ALA A 78 -4.86 11.71 1.21
C ALA A 78 -3.62 10.85 1.34
N GLU A 79 -3.37 10.42 2.56
CA GLU A 79 -2.23 9.60 2.91
C GLU A 79 -2.68 8.46 3.84
N ILE A 80 -2.09 7.30 3.62
CA ILE A 80 -2.22 6.14 4.50
C ILE A 80 -0.81 5.69 4.84
N GLU A 81 -0.52 5.69 6.13
CA GLU A 81 0.76 5.24 6.67
C GLU A 81 0.55 4.00 7.55
N LEU A 82 1.52 3.09 7.50
CA LEU A 82 1.65 1.97 8.40
C LEU A 82 3.11 1.91 8.85
N SER A 83 3.33 2.16 10.14
CA SER A 83 4.65 2.01 10.76
C SER A 83 4.76 0.66 11.46
N LYS A 84 5.91 0.03 11.27
CA LYS A 84 6.41 -1.17 11.95
C LYS A 84 5.38 -2.28 12.15
N HIS A 85 5.31 -3.17 11.17
CA HIS A 85 4.43 -4.33 11.19
C HIS A 85 5.18 -5.62 10.84
N THR A 86 5.17 -6.60 11.74
CA THR A 86 5.73 -7.93 11.46
C THR A 86 4.80 -8.71 10.54
N LEU A 87 5.29 -9.06 9.34
CA LEU A 87 4.56 -9.88 8.38
C LEU A 87 4.68 -11.37 8.69
N ILE A 88 5.91 -11.81 8.95
CA ILE A 88 6.23 -13.22 9.17
C ILE A 88 7.21 -13.31 10.33
N GLN A 89 6.93 -14.18 11.29
CA GLN A 89 7.87 -14.58 12.32
C GLN A 89 7.90 -16.11 12.37
N GLN A 90 9.03 -16.70 12.01
CA GLN A 90 9.16 -18.15 11.92
C GLN A 90 9.65 -18.73 13.26
N GLY A 91 8.75 -18.86 14.23
CA GLY A 91 9.02 -19.43 15.56
C GLY A 91 8.88 -18.42 16.71
N GLY A 92 8.41 -18.90 17.85
CA GLY A 92 8.03 -18.08 19.01
C GLY A 92 6.61 -17.54 18.89
N ASN A 93 5.82 -17.68 19.96
CA ASN A 93 4.41 -17.29 20.01
C ASN A 93 4.19 -15.88 19.44
N ALA A 94 3.32 -15.75 18.44
CA ALA A 94 2.81 -14.47 17.98
C ALA A 94 2.06 -13.79 19.14
N GLN A 95 2.67 -12.77 19.75
CA GLN A 95 1.92 -11.83 20.57
C GLN A 95 1.39 -10.75 19.65
N ASN A 96 0.11 -10.86 19.32
CA ASN A 96 -0.66 -9.79 18.71
C ASN A 96 -0.70 -8.63 19.70
N GLY A 97 -0.08 -7.51 19.35
CA GLY A 97 -0.28 -6.21 20.00
C GLY A 97 -1.38 -5.44 19.30
#